data_AF-A0A9N8YRA2-F1
#
_entry.id   AF-A0A9N8YRA2-F1
#
_cell.length_a   1.000
_cell.length_b   1.000
_cell.length_c   1.000
_cell.angle_alpha   90.00
_cell.angle_beta   90.00
_cell.angle_gamma   90.00
#
_symmetry.space_group_name_H-M   'P 1'
#
loop_
_entity.id
_entity.type
_entity.pdbx_description
1 polymer ?
#
loop_
_entity_poly.entity_id
_entity_poly.type
_entity_poly.pdbx_seq_one_letter_code
_entity_poly.pdbx_strand_id
1 'polypeptide(L)'
;MVQLILGVNLPENKIVRVALTYFHGIGHKTAQQLCSKFSIHKTCKLYELSEEKIQQISLELSNMNIESDLRREVRNNILHHRAIGSYKGKRHAIGYPVRGQRTKTNARTARKLNGKWLRKVEFSTLSNPSGATSSSSRIRSYALPLLTDFRPFERFYNKFF
;
A
#
# COMPACT_ATOMS: atom_id res chain seq x y z
N MET A 1 26.16 -2.32 1.47
CA MET A 1 25.34 -3.44 1.94
C MET A 1 23.87 -2.96 1.93
N VAL A 2 22.88 -3.69 2.44
CA VAL A 2 21.50 -3.21 2.56
C VAL A 2 21.20 -3.12 4.05
N GLN A 3 20.71 -1.97 4.53
CA GLN A 3 20.26 -1.87 5.91
C GLN A 3 18.78 -2.25 6.01
N LEU A 4 18.49 -3.24 6.84
CA LEU A 4 17.14 -3.68 7.15
C LEU A 4 16.62 -2.88 8.35
N ILE A 5 15.72 -1.94 8.10
CA ILE A 5 15.04 -1.19 9.16
C ILE A 5 13.57 -1.60 9.13
N LEU A 6 13.06 -2.15 10.24
CA LEU A 6 11.66 -2.59 10.41
C LEU A 6 11.15 -3.53 9.29
N GLY A 7 12.03 -4.39 8.75
CA GLY A 7 11.68 -5.33 7.69
C GLY A 7 11.63 -4.73 6.27
N VAL A 8 12.00 -3.45 6.09
CA VAL A 8 12.13 -2.80 4.79
C VAL A 8 13.59 -2.63 4.42
N ASN A 9 13.92 -3.04 3.19
CA ASN A 9 15.26 -2.92 2.63
C ASN A 9 15.51 -1.49 2.11
N LEU A 10 16.38 -0.75 2.78
CA LEU A 10 16.76 0.60 2.38
C LEU A 10 18.12 0.62 1.66
N PRO A 11 18.23 1.34 0.53
CA PRO A 11 19.52 1.53 -0.13
C PRO A 11 20.40 2.51 0.66
N GLU A 12 21.60 2.07 1.05
CA GLU A 12 22.54 2.83 1.89
C GLU A 12 23.05 4.15 1.26
N ASN A 13 23.11 4.21 -0.07
CA ASN A 13 23.65 5.37 -0.79
C ASN A 13 22.68 6.58 -0.83
N LYS A 14 21.49 6.45 -0.24
CA LYS A 14 20.49 7.52 -0.23
C LYS A 14 20.59 8.37 1.02
N ILE A 15 20.18 9.63 0.86
CA ILE A 15 19.98 10.57 1.96
C ILE A 15 18.89 10.03 2.88
N VAL A 16 19.10 10.07 4.19
CA VAL A 16 18.20 9.52 5.22
C VAL A 16 16.76 10.01 5.04
N ARG A 17 16.56 11.32 4.86
CA ARG A 17 15.24 11.93 4.62
C ARG A 17 14.49 11.30 3.44
N VAL A 18 15.20 10.93 2.37
CA VAL A 18 14.61 10.30 1.18
C VAL A 18 14.39 8.82 1.43
N ALA A 19 15.33 8.16 2.13
CA ALA A 19 15.19 6.75 2.45
C ALA A 19 13.98 6.48 3.35
N LEU A 20 13.70 7.33 4.34
CA LEU A 20 12.53 7.21 5.20
C LEU A 20 11.19 7.26 4.43
N THR A 21 11.13 7.92 3.27
CA THR A 21 9.90 7.96 2.45
C THR A 21 9.60 6.65 1.72
N TYR A 22 10.47 5.65 1.82
CA TYR A 22 10.18 4.30 1.33
C TYR A 22 9.12 3.62 2.21
N PHE A 23 9.03 4.00 3.48
CA PHE A 23 8.00 3.48 4.37
C PHE A 23 6.63 4.06 4.00
N HIS A 24 5.64 3.18 3.85
CA HIS A 24 4.27 3.57 3.59
C HIS A 24 3.66 4.28 4.79
N GLY A 25 3.26 5.55 4.59
CA GLY A 25 2.76 6.43 5.64
C GLY A 25 3.72 7.58 5.99
N ILE A 26 4.99 7.49 5.56
CA ILE A 26 5.96 8.57 5.75
C ILE A 26 6.08 9.41 4.49
N GLY A 27 5.76 10.71 4.60
CA GLY A 27 5.98 11.71 3.56
C GLY A 27 7.26 12.52 3.78
N HIS A 28 7.54 13.46 2.88
CA HIS A 28 8.71 14.33 3.01
C HIS A 28 8.69 15.20 4.27
N LYS A 29 7.51 15.67 4.68
CA LYS A 29 7.34 16.51 5.88
C LYS A 29 7.65 15.73 7.16
N THR A 30 7.07 14.56 7.32
CA THR A 30 7.28 13.72 8.52
C THR A 30 8.72 13.21 8.57
N ALA A 31 9.29 12.79 7.43
CA ALA A 31 10.70 12.42 7.37
C ALA A 31 11.63 13.58 7.77
N GLN A 32 11.35 14.81 7.33
CA GLN A 32 12.13 15.98 7.73
C GLN A 32 12.00 16.26 9.23
N GLN A 33 10.79 16.18 9.79
CA GLN A 33 10.56 16.34 11.23
C GLN A 33 11.35 15.30 12.04
N LEU A 34 11.37 14.05 11.58
CA LEU A 34 12.10 12.96 12.23
C LEU A 34 13.61 13.21 12.18
N CYS A 35 14.16 13.63 11.03
CA CYS A 35 15.57 14.02 10.93
C CYS A 35 15.90 15.21 11.85
N SER A 36 15.01 16.21 11.95
CA SER A 36 15.19 17.35 12.85
C SER A 36 15.17 16.93 14.32
N LYS A 37 14.28 16.00 14.71
CA LYS A 37 14.18 15.49 16.10
C LYS A 37 15.49 14.87 16.58
N PHE A 38 16.17 14.12 15.72
CA PHE A 38 17.42 13.43 16.05
C PHE A 38 18.68 14.21 15.70
N SER A 39 18.54 15.47 15.26
CA SER A 39 19.63 16.36 14.82
C SER A 39 20.48 15.77 13.70
N ILE A 40 19.84 15.10 12.74
CA ILE A 40 20.51 14.52 11.55
C ILE A 40 20.60 15.58 10.45
N HIS A 41 21.80 15.76 9.89
CA HIS A 41 22.03 16.72 8.82
C HIS A 41 21.27 16.34 7.54
N LYS A 42 20.80 17.35 6.79
CA LYS A 42 19.94 17.17 5.60
C LYS A 42 20.59 16.39 4.45
N THR A 43 21.92 16.40 4.36
CA THR A 43 22.69 15.67 3.33
C THR A 43 23.23 14.33 3.81
N CYS A 44 23.03 13.99 5.09
CA CYS A 44 23.55 12.77 5.68
C CYS A 44 22.96 11.55 4.97
N LYS A 45 23.84 10.61 4.61
CA LYS A 45 23.48 9.34 3.98
C LYS A 45 23.24 8.27 5.02
N LEU A 46 22.55 7.20 4.62
CA LEU A 46 22.21 6.10 5.52
C LEU A 46 23.44 5.38 6.09
N TYR A 47 24.49 5.18 5.29
CA TYR A 47 25.71 4.52 5.79
C TYR A 47 26.48 5.35 6.83
N GLU A 48 26.26 6.66 6.87
CA GLU A 48 26.95 7.59 7.79
C GLU A 48 26.28 7.62 9.16
N LEU A 49 25.13 6.97 9.33
CA LEU A 49 24.38 6.98 10.57
C LEU A 49 25.01 6.05 11.60
N SER A 50 25.20 6.56 12.82
CA SER A 50 25.52 5.75 13.99
C SER A 50 24.39 4.76 14.28
N GLU A 51 24.75 3.57 14.78
CA GLU A 51 23.80 2.53 15.15
C GLU A 51 22.80 2.99 16.22
N GLU A 52 23.24 3.83 17.16
CA GLU A 52 22.35 4.44 18.16
C GLU A 52 21.23 5.26 17.52
N LYS A 53 21.57 6.02 16.47
CA LYS A 53 20.60 6.85 15.73
C LYS A 53 19.64 5.99 14.94
N ILE A 54 20.11 4.87 14.39
CA ILE A 54 19.27 3.88 13.69
C ILE A 54 18.25 3.28 14.67
N GLN A 55 18.69 2.88 15.87
CA GLN A 55 17.81 2.35 16.91
C GLN A 55 16.77 3.38 17.36
N GLN A 56 17.18 4.64 17.59
CA GLN A 56 16.27 5.74 17.94
C GLN A 56 15.20 5.97 16.87
N ILE A 57 15.58 5.97 15.59
CA ILE A 57 14.64 6.07 14.47
C ILE A 57 13.69 4.87 14.48
N SER A 58 14.20 3.65 14.66
CA SER A 58 13.39 2.44 14.67
C SER A 58 12.32 2.47 15.78
N LEU A 59 12.69 2.90 16.98
CA LEU A 59 11.76 3.07 18.10
C LEU A 59 10.68 4.10 17.77
N GLU A 60 11.06 5.26 17.26
CA GLU A 60 10.10 6.31 16.88
C GLU A 60 9.12 5.82 15.80
N LEU A 61 9.63 5.09 14.81
CA LEU A 61 8.83 4.53 13.73
C LEU A 61 7.84 3.48 14.23
N SER A 62 8.20 2.67 15.23
CA SER A 62 7.27 1.70 15.83
C SER A 62 6.08 2.34 16.57
N ASN A 63 6.23 3.59 17.04
CA ASN A 63 5.16 4.32 17.71
C ASN A 63 4.16 4.95 16.72
N MET A 64 4.49 4.99 15.43
CA MET A 64 3.65 5.60 14.40
C MET A 64 2.84 4.54 13.65
N ASN A 65 1.63 4.89 13.19
CA ASN A 65 0.83 4.02 12.32
C ASN A 65 1.42 3.99 10.90
N ILE A 66 2.25 2.99 10.61
CA ILE A 66 3.00 2.86 9.35
C ILE A 66 2.72 1.48 8.72
N GLU A 67 3.04 1.32 7.43
CA GLU A 67 3.02 0.07 6.68
C GLU A 67 1.70 -0.70 6.76
N SER A 68 1.71 -1.85 7.44
CA SER A 68 0.59 -2.79 7.46
C SER A 68 -0.62 -2.19 8.15
N ASP A 69 -0.41 -1.42 9.21
CA ASP A 69 -1.50 -0.94 10.06
C ASP A 69 -2.25 0.19 9.37
N LEU A 70 -1.51 1.14 8.77
CA LEU A 70 -2.11 2.16 7.92
C LEU A 70 -2.85 1.56 6.71
N ARG A 71 -2.27 0.52 6.08
CA ARG A 71 -2.94 -0.21 4.97
C ARG A 71 -4.21 -0.92 5.44
N ARG A 72 -4.22 -1.48 6.64
CA ARG A 72 -5.39 -2.15 7.25
C ARG A 72 -6.47 -1.14 7.58
N GLU A 73 -6.12 0.00 8.17
CA GLU A 73 -7.06 1.08 8.51
C GLU A 73 -7.78 1.59 7.25
N VAL A 74 -7.03 1.95 6.21
CA VAL A 74 -7.60 2.40 4.93
C VAL A 74 -8.50 1.34 4.31
N ARG A 75 -8.11 0.06 4.40
CA ARG A 75 -8.93 -1.05 3.93
C ARG A 75 -10.25 -1.15 4.69
N ASN A 76 -10.20 -1.08 6.01
CA ASN A 76 -11.36 -1.16 6.89
C ASN A 76 -12.33 -0.01 6.63
N ASN A 77 -11.82 1.20 6.40
CA ASN A 77 -12.65 2.35 6.04
C ASN A 77 -13.43 2.11 4.72
N ILE A 78 -12.80 1.51 3.72
CA ILE A 78 -13.46 1.18 2.45
C ILE A 78 -14.48 0.04 2.63
N LEU A 79 -14.14 -0.98 3.42
CA LEU A 79 -15.06 -2.09 3.73
C LEU A 79 -16.29 -1.60 4.50
N HIS A 80 -16.09 -0.70 5.46
CA HIS A 80 -17.16 -0.05 6.20
C HIS A 80 -18.10 0.73 5.27
N HIS A 81 -17.55 1.53 4.35
CA HIS A 81 -18.35 2.23 3.33
C HIS A 81 -19.14 1.27 2.40
N ARG A 82 -18.61 0.07 2.13
CA ARG A 82 -19.31 -0.98 1.35
C ARG A 82 -20.43 -1.61 2.18
N ALA A 83 -20.17 -1.96 3.44
CA ALA A 83 -21.15 -2.57 4.34
C ALA A 83 -22.37 -1.66 4.55
N ILE A 84 -22.15 -0.36 4.72
CA ILE A 84 -23.23 0.64 4.83
C ILE A 84 -24.02 0.80 3.51
N GLY A 85 -23.43 0.44 2.36
CA GLY A 85 -24.07 0.65 1.05
C GLY A 85 -23.98 2.10 0.54
N SER A 86 -23.05 2.89 1.08
CA SER A 86 -22.82 4.28 0.67
C SER A 86 -22.44 4.40 -0.82
N TYR A 87 -22.64 5.58 -1.43
CA TYR A 87 -22.20 5.84 -2.80
C TYR A 87 -20.72 5.50 -3.00
N LYS A 88 -19.86 5.92 -2.06
CA LYS A 88 -18.42 5.62 -2.10
C LYS A 88 -18.15 4.10 -2.15
N GLY A 89 -18.83 3.34 -1.29
CA GLY A 89 -18.73 1.87 -1.25
C GLY A 89 -19.10 1.22 -2.58
N LYS A 90 -20.24 1.63 -3.18
CA LYS A 90 -20.68 1.14 -4.50
C LYS A 90 -19.66 1.44 -5.61
N ARG A 91 -19.07 2.64 -5.60
CA ARG A 91 -18.04 3.03 -6.59
C ARG A 91 -16.74 2.23 -6.42
N HIS A 92 -16.33 1.98 -5.18
CA HIS A 92 -15.19 1.11 -4.90
C HIS A 92 -15.42 -0.34 -5.33
N ALA A 93 -16.64 -0.88 -5.13
CA ALA A 93 -17.00 -2.24 -5.54
C ALA A 93 -16.97 -2.41 -7.07
N ILE A 94 -17.52 -1.44 -7.82
CA ILE A 94 -17.59 -1.49 -9.30
C ILE A 94 -16.26 -1.02 -9.95
N GLY A 95 -15.32 -0.48 -9.16
CA GLY A 95 -14.03 0.00 -9.65
C GLY A 95 -14.09 1.35 -10.37
N TYR A 96 -15.07 2.19 -10.06
CA TYR A 96 -15.21 3.52 -10.68
C TYR A 96 -14.60 4.64 -9.82
N PRO A 97 -14.37 5.83 -10.41
CA PRO A 97 -13.99 7.02 -9.66
C PRO A 97 -15.00 7.35 -8.56
N VAL A 98 -14.47 7.71 -7.38
CA VAL A 98 -15.25 7.90 -6.15
C VAL A 98 -15.58 9.39 -5.91
N ARG A 99 -14.70 10.30 -6.34
CA ARG A 99 -14.77 11.74 -6.08
C ARG A 99 -15.59 12.52 -7.12
N GLY A 100 -16.69 11.95 -7.62
CA GLY A 100 -17.58 12.64 -8.58
C GLY A 100 -17.00 12.87 -9.99
N GLN A 101 -15.89 12.25 -10.32
CA GLN A 101 -15.23 12.43 -11.62
C GLN A 101 -16.02 11.79 -12.76
N ARG A 102 -15.95 12.38 -13.96
CA ARG A 102 -16.62 11.89 -15.19
C ARG A 102 -16.11 10.51 -15.59
N THR A 103 -17.02 9.60 -15.97
CA THR A 103 -16.70 8.21 -16.34
C THR A 103 -16.83 7.88 -17.83
N LYS A 104 -17.38 8.80 -18.64
CA LYS A 104 -17.63 8.57 -20.08
C LYS A 104 -16.35 8.37 -20.89
N THR A 105 -15.32 9.18 -20.64
CA THR A 105 -14.06 9.14 -21.41
C THR A 105 -12.89 8.58 -20.59
N ASN A 106 -12.52 9.26 -19.50
CA ASN A 106 -11.28 9.00 -18.77
C ASN A 106 -11.56 8.44 -17.37
N ALA A 107 -11.47 7.11 -17.22
CA ALA A 107 -11.59 6.42 -15.91
C ALA A 107 -10.64 5.22 -15.76
N ARG A 108 -9.59 5.14 -16.60
CA ARG A 108 -8.70 3.96 -16.70
C ARG A 108 -8.00 3.62 -15.39
N THR A 109 -7.44 4.62 -14.71
CA THR A 109 -6.71 4.42 -13.44
C THR A 109 -7.63 3.90 -12.34
N ALA A 110 -8.82 4.49 -12.19
CA ALA A 110 -9.82 4.04 -11.22
C ALA A 110 -10.24 2.60 -11.52
N ARG A 111 -10.59 2.27 -12.77
CA ARG A 111 -10.95 0.90 -13.19
C ARG A 111 -9.85 -0.12 -12.91
N LYS A 112 -8.58 0.29 -13.02
CA LYS A 112 -7.42 -0.59 -12.77
C LYS A 112 -7.17 -0.82 -11.27
N LEU A 113 -7.31 0.23 -10.44
CA LEU A 113 -6.85 0.22 -9.06
C LEU A 113 -7.99 0.06 -8.04
N ASN A 114 -9.13 0.71 -8.26
CA ASN A 114 -10.27 0.66 -7.35
C ASN A 114 -10.88 -0.76 -7.39
N GLY A 115 -11.06 -1.37 -6.22
CA GLY A 115 -11.67 -2.69 -6.10
C GLY A 115 -10.79 -3.87 -6.53
N LYS A 116 -9.56 -3.65 -7.02
CA LYS A 116 -8.62 -4.74 -7.36
C LYS A 116 -8.36 -5.67 -6.17
N TRP A 117 -8.23 -5.11 -4.97
CA TRP A 117 -7.98 -5.86 -3.76
C TRP A 117 -9.25 -6.50 -3.15
N LEU A 118 -10.44 -5.95 -3.45
CA LEU A 118 -11.72 -6.52 -3.01
C LEU A 118 -12.02 -7.84 -3.73
N ARG A 119 -11.75 -7.90 -5.04
CA ARG A 119 -11.98 -9.11 -5.87
C ARG A 119 -11.11 -10.30 -5.49
N LYS A 120 -9.99 -10.07 -4.79
CA LYS A 120 -9.04 -11.14 -4.43
C LYS A 120 -9.50 -11.94 -3.20
N VAL A 121 -10.40 -11.39 -2.39
CA VAL A 121 -10.88 -12.00 -1.13
C VAL A 121 -12.00 -13.02 -1.36
N GLU A 122 -12.74 -12.92 -2.47
CA GLU A 122 -13.91 -13.76 -2.75
C GLU A 122 -13.54 -15.20 -3.22
N PHE A 123 -12.26 -15.53 -3.38
CA PHE A 123 -11.81 -16.89 -3.78
C PHE A 123 -11.34 -17.78 -2.62
N SER A 124 -11.27 -17.31 -1.37
CA SER A 124 -10.67 -18.08 -0.26
C SER A 124 -11.62 -18.55 0.85
N THR A 125 -12.94 -18.30 0.77
CA THR A 125 -13.90 -18.86 1.74
C THR A 125 -15.27 -19.09 1.12
N LEU A 126 -15.35 -20.00 0.15
CA LEU A 126 -16.54 -20.84 0.04
C LEU A 126 -16.11 -22.22 0.51
N SER A 127 -16.48 -22.56 1.75
CA SER A 127 -16.67 -23.94 2.14
C SER A 127 -17.54 -24.58 1.06
N ASN A 128 -17.00 -25.54 0.31
CA ASN A 128 -17.77 -26.35 -0.63
C ASN A 128 -18.99 -26.91 0.12
N PRO A 129 -20.23 -26.53 -0.23
CA PRO A 129 -21.36 -27.36 0.17
C PRO A 129 -21.25 -28.63 -0.67
N SER A 130 -20.96 -29.74 -0.01
CA SER A 130 -21.03 -31.07 -0.57
C SER A 130 -22.45 -31.33 -1.09
N GLY A 131 -22.68 -31.10 -2.38
CA GLY A 131 -23.97 -31.41 -3.02
C GLY A 131 -24.34 -30.49 -4.17
N ALA A 132 -23.65 -30.59 -5.30
CA ALA A 132 -24.21 -30.19 -6.59
C ALA A 132 -23.54 -30.99 -7.71
N THR A 133 -24.31 -31.91 -8.28
CA THR A 133 -23.96 -32.75 -9.42
C THR A 133 -23.83 -31.93 -10.70
N SER A 134 -22.67 -32.09 -11.36
CA SER A 134 -22.41 -32.01 -12.81
C SER A 134 -23.07 -30.89 -13.65
N SER A 135 -22.26 -30.01 -14.25
CA SER A 135 -21.88 -30.14 -15.67
C SER A 135 -21.13 -28.91 -16.22
N SER A 136 -20.16 -29.23 -17.08
CA SER A 136 -19.57 -28.39 -18.11
C SER A 136 -18.49 -27.36 -17.73
N SER A 137 -17.28 -27.87 -17.91
CA SER A 137 -15.97 -27.24 -18.02
C SER A 137 -15.89 -26.02 -18.95
N ARG A 138 -15.26 -24.95 -18.44
CA ARG A 138 -14.24 -24.19 -19.19
C ARG A 138 -13.40 -23.31 -18.26
N ILE A 139 -12.54 -23.96 -17.46
CA ILE A 139 -11.46 -23.26 -16.77
C ILE A 139 -10.35 -23.04 -17.80
N ARG A 140 -10.25 -21.82 -18.29
CA ARG A 140 -9.14 -21.38 -19.15
C ARG A 140 -7.92 -21.22 -18.23
N SER A 141 -7.06 -22.23 -18.23
CA SER A 141 -5.79 -22.23 -17.51
C SER A 141 -4.88 -21.16 -18.11
N TYR A 142 -4.70 -20.06 -17.40
CA TYR A 142 -3.62 -19.13 -17.66
C TYR A 142 -2.58 -19.35 -16.59
N ALA A 143 -1.45 -19.93 -17.01
CA ALA A 143 -0.25 -20.05 -16.20
C ALA A 143 0.11 -18.67 -15.61
N LEU A 144 0.33 -18.65 -14.30
CA LEU A 144 0.81 -17.47 -13.57
C LEU A 144 2.22 -17.13 -14.06
N PRO A 145 2.46 -15.96 -14.68
CA PRO A 145 3.83 -15.52 -14.86
C PRO A 145 4.30 -14.98 -13.50
N LEU A 146 5.34 -15.61 -12.96
CA LEU A 146 6.10 -15.09 -11.84
C LEU A 146 6.68 -13.73 -12.26
N LEU A 147 6.02 -12.63 -11.89
CA LEU A 147 6.60 -11.29 -11.99
C LEU A 147 6.66 -10.64 -10.62
N THR A 148 7.85 -10.78 -10.06
CA THR A 148 8.54 -9.76 -9.26
C THR A 148 8.54 -8.44 -10.02
N ASP A 149 7.50 -7.62 -9.91
CA ASP A 149 7.62 -6.16 -10.07
C ASP A 149 6.31 -5.43 -9.69
N PHE A 150 6.21 -5.10 -8.40
CA PHE A 150 5.15 -4.28 -7.82
C PHE A 150 5.49 -2.77 -7.84
N ARG A 151 6.23 -2.28 -8.84
CA ARG A 151 6.75 -0.90 -8.85
C ARG A 151 5.90 0.24 -9.48
N PRO A 152 4.65 0.06 -9.99
CA PRO A 152 3.87 1.23 -10.44
C PRO A 152 2.62 1.55 -9.60
N PHE A 153 2.44 0.98 -8.40
CA PHE A 153 1.24 1.21 -7.58
C PHE A 153 1.34 2.46 -6.66
N GLU A 154 2.55 2.89 -6.29
CA GLU A 154 2.73 3.66 -5.05
C GLU A 154 2.89 5.18 -5.20
N ARG A 155 3.14 5.70 -6.42
CA ARG A 155 3.34 7.15 -6.62
C ARG A 155 2.06 7.97 -6.77
N PHE A 156 0.90 7.35 -6.99
CA PHE A 156 -0.35 8.08 -7.28
C PHE A 156 -1.31 8.20 -6.10
N TYR A 157 -1.21 7.31 -5.10
CA TYR A 157 -2.15 7.33 -3.97
C TYR A 157 -1.97 8.62 -3.15
N ASN A 158 -0.74 9.07 -2.90
CA ASN A 158 -0.47 10.25 -2.05
C ASN A 158 -0.39 11.60 -2.80
N LYS A 159 -0.58 11.65 -4.13
CA LYS A 159 -0.64 12.93 -4.87
C LYS A 159 -2.08 13.41 -5.12
N PHE A 160 -3.06 12.54 -4.90
CA PHE A 160 -4.46 12.82 -5.17
C PHE A 160 -5.40 12.33 -4.06
N PHE A 161 -4.89 11.75 -2.96
CA PHE A 161 -5.71 11.50 -1.77
C PHE A 161 -5.52 12.57 -0.71
#